data_AF-A0A3B9VQN8-F1
#
_entry.id   AF-A0A3B9VQN8-F1
#
_cell.length_a   1.000
_cell.length_b   1.000
_cell.length_c   1.000
_cell.angle_alpha   90.00
_cell.angle_beta   90.00
_cell.angle_gamma   90.00
#
_symmetry.space_group_name_H-M   'P 1'
#
loop_
_entity.id
_entity.type
_entity.pdbx_description
1 polymer ?
#
loop_
_entity_poly.entity_id
_entity_poly.type
_entity_poly.pdbx_seq_one_letter_code
_entity_poly.pdbx_strand_id
1 'polypeptide(L)'
;MPNHDGSLTDADRVTLVRVLDRLIPTTNRELAAGALGMLDTVEKRATGEQATRSAFMRVVEALSLDLTAHAIGGFSAMTIPEQNEALLNIERTLPVDFLLVLGIVRDVYYESDRTPGRPAIFDADDELFGKATDLADADTASTPFSSASRSG
;
A
#
# COMPACT_ATOMS: atom_id res chain seq x y z
N MET A 1 13.18 12.55 -6.01
CA MET A 1 13.82 11.79 -7.10
C MET A 1 15.02 11.10 -6.47
N PRO A 2 15.17 9.77 -6.65
CA PRO A 2 16.33 9.04 -6.16
C PRO A 2 17.63 9.61 -6.70
N ASN A 3 18.72 9.40 -5.96
CA ASN A 3 20.05 9.75 -6.39
C ASN A 3 20.47 8.96 -7.65
N HIS A 4 21.47 9.45 -8.37
CA HIS A 4 21.99 8.81 -9.59
C HIS A 4 22.50 7.38 -9.39
N ASP A 5 22.84 7.00 -8.16
CA ASP A 5 23.25 5.64 -7.78
C ASP A 5 22.06 4.73 -7.41
N GLY A 6 20.83 5.26 -7.43
CA GLY A 6 19.61 4.58 -7.04
C GLY A 6 19.30 4.61 -5.56
N SER A 7 20.07 5.33 -4.74
CA SER A 7 19.76 5.53 -3.32
C SER A 7 18.63 6.54 -3.11
N LEU A 8 17.83 6.32 -2.06
CA LEU A 8 16.72 7.21 -1.71
C LEU A 8 17.21 8.48 -1.01
N THR A 9 16.64 9.63 -1.35
CA THR A 9 16.82 10.86 -0.56
C THR A 9 15.96 10.83 0.69
N ASP A 10 16.23 11.69 1.68
CA ASP A 10 15.40 11.80 2.89
C ASP A 10 13.93 12.12 2.59
N ALA A 11 13.69 12.96 1.58
CA ALA A 11 12.34 13.28 1.10
C ALA A 11 11.66 12.07 0.44
N ASP A 12 12.42 11.25 -0.30
CA ASP A 12 11.89 10.02 -0.90
C ASP A 12 11.57 9.00 0.22
N ARG A 13 12.39 8.90 1.28
CA ARG A 13 12.12 8.02 2.43
C ARG A 13 10.83 8.41 3.15
N VAL A 14 10.62 9.70 3.44
CA VAL A 14 9.37 10.19 4.05
C VAL A 14 8.17 9.88 3.17
N THR A 15 8.29 10.12 1.86
CA THR A 15 7.24 9.78 0.89
C THR A 15 6.96 8.27 0.89
N LEU A 16 7.98 7.44 0.88
CA LEU A 16 7.83 6.00 0.84
C LEU A 16 7.22 5.45 2.12
N VAL A 17 7.55 5.99 3.30
CA VAL A 17 6.82 5.65 4.53
C VAL A 17 5.31 5.89 4.38
N ARG A 18 4.91 7.02 3.79
CA ARG A 18 3.50 7.31 3.51
C ARG A 18 2.88 6.34 2.50
N VAL A 19 3.63 5.95 1.48
CA VAL A 19 3.19 4.94 0.51
C VAL A 19 2.98 3.59 1.21
N LEU A 20 3.90 3.15 2.05
CA LEU A 20 3.77 1.88 2.79
C LEU A 20 2.52 1.88 3.68
N ASP A 21 2.24 2.99 4.38
CA ASP A 21 1.02 3.18 5.18
C ASP A 21 -0.27 3.15 4.35
N ARG A 22 -0.19 3.32 3.02
CA ARG A 22 -1.32 3.21 2.10
C ARG A 22 -1.44 1.81 1.51
N LEU A 23 -0.31 1.21 1.11
CA LEU A 23 -0.27 -0.14 0.53
C LEU A 23 -0.81 -1.20 1.50
N ILE A 24 -0.57 -1.02 2.81
CA ILE A 24 -1.17 -1.83 3.87
C ILE A 24 -2.06 -0.95 4.76
N PRO A 25 -3.33 -0.73 4.38
CA PRO A 25 -4.22 0.07 5.19
C PRO A 25 -4.54 -0.67 6.50
N THR A 26 -4.45 0.05 7.62
CA THR A 26 -4.81 -0.45 8.94
C THR A 26 -5.53 0.63 9.75
N THR A 27 -6.51 0.22 10.54
CA THR A 27 -7.20 1.09 11.49
C THR A 27 -6.40 1.29 12.77
N ASN A 28 -5.44 0.40 13.06
CA ASN A 28 -4.54 0.53 14.21
C ASN A 28 -3.25 1.25 13.79
N ARG A 29 -3.08 2.49 14.27
CA ARG A 29 -1.91 3.33 13.97
C ARG A 29 -0.58 2.71 14.41
N GLU A 30 -0.56 1.89 15.46
CA GLU A 30 0.66 1.23 15.95
C GLU A 30 1.12 0.08 15.04
N LEU A 31 0.21 -0.38 14.17
CA LEU A 31 0.47 -1.42 13.18
C LEU A 31 0.67 -0.85 11.78
N ALA A 32 0.62 0.47 11.59
CA ALA A 32 0.90 1.06 10.28
C ALA A 32 2.34 0.75 9.86
N ALA A 33 2.57 0.50 8.57
CA ALA A 33 3.87 0.07 8.07
C ALA A 33 5.02 1.04 8.42
N GLY A 34 4.72 2.34 8.46
CA GLY A 34 5.61 3.38 8.96
C GLY A 34 5.90 3.28 10.47
N ALA A 35 4.89 2.95 11.28
CA ALA A 35 5.05 2.75 12.72
C ALA A 35 5.83 1.48 13.06
N LEU A 36 5.80 0.48 12.17
CA LEU A 36 6.59 -0.75 12.26
C LEU A 36 8.04 -0.57 11.77
N GLY A 37 8.40 0.60 11.20
CA GLY A 37 9.76 0.86 10.72
C GLY A 37 10.17 -0.01 9.54
N MET A 38 9.22 -0.41 8.69
CA MET A 38 9.44 -1.44 7.66
C MET A 38 10.28 -0.98 6.46
N LEU A 39 10.46 0.33 6.25
CA LEU A 39 11.04 0.88 5.03
C LEU A 39 12.40 0.28 4.70
N ASP A 40 13.30 0.18 5.67
CA ASP A 40 14.67 -0.32 5.44
C ASP A 40 14.67 -1.80 5.01
N THR A 41 13.77 -2.61 5.58
CA THR A 41 13.61 -4.02 5.21
C THR A 41 13.01 -4.16 3.82
N VAL A 42 12.00 -3.35 3.49
CA VAL A 42 11.39 -3.31 2.15
C VAL A 42 12.43 -2.91 1.10
N GLU A 43 13.19 -1.83 1.34
CA GLU A 43 14.24 -1.36 0.43
C GLU A 43 15.31 -2.43 0.23
N LYS A 44 15.77 -3.08 1.31
CA LYS A 44 16.76 -4.16 1.24
C LYS A 44 16.27 -5.35 0.41
N ARG A 45 15.00 -5.75 0.54
CA ARG A 45 14.43 -6.86 -0.26
C ARG A 45 14.19 -6.46 -1.70
N ALA A 46 13.65 -5.27 -1.92
CA ALA A 46 13.44 -4.72 -3.24
C ALA A 46 14.75 -4.59 -4.02
N THR A 47 15.88 -4.31 -3.36
CA THR A 47 17.19 -4.18 -4.02
C THR A 47 17.96 -5.51 -4.14
N GLY A 48 17.43 -6.61 -3.61
CA GLY A 48 18.12 -7.91 -3.57
C GLY A 48 18.20 -8.63 -4.93
N GLU A 49 17.27 -8.36 -5.84
CA GLU A 49 17.26 -8.94 -7.19
C GLU A 49 17.08 -7.85 -8.25
N GLN A 50 17.58 -8.08 -9.46
CA GLN A 50 17.53 -7.07 -10.52
C GLN A 50 16.09 -6.72 -10.92
N ALA A 51 15.20 -7.70 -10.99
CA ALA A 51 13.81 -7.51 -11.40
C ALA A 51 13.04 -6.67 -10.35
N THR A 52 13.12 -7.06 -9.08
CA THR A 52 12.48 -6.33 -7.97
C THR A 52 13.05 -4.93 -7.79
N ARG A 53 14.37 -4.76 -7.99
CA ARG A 53 15.02 -3.45 -7.92
C ARG A 53 14.51 -2.53 -9.01
N SER A 54 14.43 -3.04 -10.23
CA SER A 54 13.94 -2.26 -11.38
C SER A 54 12.49 -1.85 -11.18
N ALA A 55 11.64 -2.77 -10.72
CA ALA A 55 10.24 -2.52 -10.39
C ALA A 55 10.10 -1.43 -9.31
N PHE A 56 10.84 -1.57 -8.20
CA PHE A 56 10.84 -0.60 -7.10
C PHE A 56 11.25 0.81 -7.57
N MET A 57 12.32 0.91 -8.36
CA MET A 57 12.77 2.20 -8.89
C MET A 57 11.74 2.84 -9.83
N ARG A 58 11.07 2.06 -10.68
CA ARG A 58 10.01 2.58 -11.57
C ARG A 58 8.79 3.06 -10.80
N VAL A 59 8.40 2.37 -9.73
CA VAL A 59 7.30 2.82 -8.87
C VAL A 59 7.68 4.12 -8.15
N VAL A 60 8.90 4.22 -7.62
CA VAL A 60 9.42 5.45 -6.99
C VAL A 60 9.48 6.60 -7.99
N GLU A 61 9.93 6.33 -9.22
CA GLU A 61 9.97 7.30 -10.30
C GLU A 61 8.55 7.78 -10.68
N ALA A 62 7.61 6.86 -10.84
CA ALA A 62 6.21 7.18 -11.14
C ALA A 62 5.58 8.07 -10.06
N LEU A 63 5.83 7.79 -8.78
CA LEU A 63 5.42 8.64 -7.65
C LEU A 63 6.00 10.06 -7.76
N SER A 64 7.24 10.19 -8.21
CA SER A 64 7.93 11.48 -8.35
C SER A 64 7.47 12.29 -9.56
N LEU A 65 6.93 11.61 -10.58
CA LEU A 65 6.43 12.22 -11.83
C LEU A 65 4.93 12.51 -11.79
N ASP A 66 4.22 12.12 -10.73
CA ASP A 66 2.82 12.43 -10.56
C ASP A 66 2.61 13.96 -10.53
N LEU A 67 1.94 14.49 -11.56
CA LEU A 67 1.77 15.92 -11.75
C LEU A 67 0.90 16.55 -10.65
N THR A 68 -0.08 15.82 -10.13
CA THR A 68 -0.91 16.25 -9.01
C THR A 68 -0.06 16.35 -7.75
N ALA A 69 0.80 15.37 -7.50
CA ALA A 69 1.72 15.37 -6.38
C ALA A 69 2.69 16.54 -6.51
N HIS A 70 3.26 16.76 -7.69
CA HIS A 70 4.17 17.86 -7.95
C HIS A 70 3.54 19.23 -7.65
N ALA A 71 2.28 19.43 -8.04
CA ALA A 71 1.56 20.68 -7.81
C ALA A 71 1.29 20.98 -6.32
N ILE A 72 1.20 19.96 -5.48
CA ILE A 72 0.80 20.06 -4.06
C ILE A 72 2.01 19.93 -3.11
N GLY A 73 3.22 19.74 -3.65
CA GLY A 73 4.47 19.62 -2.87
C GLY A 73 4.89 18.19 -2.55
N GLY A 74 4.37 17.22 -3.30
CA GLY A 74 4.72 15.81 -3.26
C GLY A 74 3.59 14.92 -2.72
N PHE A 75 3.76 13.61 -2.88
CA PHE A 75 2.75 12.62 -2.48
C PHE A 75 2.38 12.71 -0.99
N SER A 76 3.35 12.99 -0.12
CA SER A 76 3.11 13.14 1.32
C SER A 76 2.22 14.33 1.69
N ALA A 77 2.09 15.33 0.82
CA ALA A 77 1.26 16.52 1.03
C ALA A 77 -0.18 16.35 0.53
N MET A 78 -0.44 15.30 -0.26
CA MET A 78 -1.78 14.96 -0.75
C MET A 78 -2.70 14.48 0.39
N THR A 79 -4.01 14.63 0.17
CA THR A 79 -5.04 13.99 0.99
C THR A 79 -5.04 12.46 0.78
N ILE A 80 -5.64 11.71 1.71
CA ILE A 80 -5.70 10.24 1.61
C ILE A 80 -6.39 9.77 0.30
N PRO A 81 -7.54 10.34 -0.13
CA PRO A 81 -8.14 9.97 -1.39
C PRO A 81 -7.22 10.19 -2.60
N GLU A 82 -6.51 11.32 -2.64
CA GLU A 82 -5.55 11.64 -3.72
C GLU A 82 -4.35 10.68 -3.71
N GLN A 83 -3.84 10.33 -2.52
CA GLN A 83 -2.79 9.32 -2.38
C GLN A 83 -3.23 7.96 -2.92
N ASN A 84 -4.45 7.54 -2.58
CA ASN A 84 -4.99 6.26 -3.07
C ASN A 84 -5.21 6.30 -4.58
N GLU A 85 -5.71 7.41 -5.13
CA GLU A 85 -5.88 7.58 -6.58
C GLU A 85 -4.54 7.56 -7.32
N ALA A 86 -3.51 8.22 -6.79
CA ALA A 86 -2.17 8.19 -7.36
C ALA A 86 -1.61 6.76 -7.39
N LEU A 87 -1.75 5.99 -6.29
CA LEU A 87 -1.31 4.60 -6.24
C LEU A 87 -2.10 3.70 -7.22
N LEU A 88 -3.42 3.88 -7.34
CA LEU A 88 -4.24 3.18 -8.32
C LEU A 88 -3.82 3.52 -9.77
N ASN A 89 -3.44 4.76 -10.03
CA ASN A 89 -2.94 5.15 -11.35
C ASN A 89 -1.58 4.53 -11.66
N ILE A 90 -0.69 4.43 -10.68
CA ILE A 90 0.61 3.73 -10.83
C ILE A 90 0.37 2.23 -11.07
N GLU A 91 -0.51 1.59 -10.30
CA GLU A 91 -0.88 0.18 -10.50
C GLU A 91 -1.42 -0.05 -11.93
N ARG A 92 -2.28 0.84 -12.45
CA ARG A 92 -2.79 0.74 -13.83
C ARG A 92 -1.71 0.91 -14.90
N THR A 93 -0.72 1.76 -14.63
CA THR A 93 0.33 2.12 -15.60
C THR A 93 1.47 1.09 -15.60
N LEU A 94 1.80 0.57 -14.42
CA LEU A 94 2.92 -0.34 -14.16
C LEU A 94 2.45 -1.57 -13.37
N PRO A 95 1.49 -2.36 -13.88
CA PRO A 95 0.81 -3.39 -13.08
C PRO A 95 1.78 -4.45 -12.56
N VAL A 96 2.70 -4.94 -13.39
CA VAL A 96 3.67 -5.96 -12.98
C VAL A 96 4.65 -5.41 -11.95
N ASP A 97 5.18 -4.21 -12.18
CA ASP A 97 6.17 -3.61 -11.28
C ASP A 97 5.52 -3.25 -9.93
N PHE A 98 4.29 -2.74 -9.95
CA PHE A 98 3.53 -2.40 -8.75
C PHE A 98 3.18 -3.65 -7.92
N LEU A 99 2.74 -4.74 -8.57
CA LEU A 99 2.45 -6.00 -7.89
C LEU A 99 3.70 -6.60 -7.22
N LEU A 100 4.86 -6.54 -7.88
CA LEU A 100 6.12 -6.99 -7.29
C LEU A 100 6.45 -6.20 -6.02
N VAL A 101 6.30 -4.86 -6.05
CA VAL A 101 6.53 -4.01 -4.88
C VAL A 101 5.51 -4.30 -3.78
N LEU A 102 4.22 -4.41 -4.11
CA LEU A 102 3.15 -4.72 -3.17
C LEU A 102 3.39 -6.07 -2.47
N GLY A 103 3.82 -7.09 -3.20
CA GLY A 103 4.18 -8.41 -2.66
C GLY A 103 5.27 -8.31 -1.60
N ILE A 104 6.37 -7.60 -1.90
CA ILE A 104 7.47 -7.40 -0.93
C ILE A 104 6.97 -6.68 0.31
N VAL A 105 6.17 -5.62 0.16
CA VAL A 105 5.65 -4.85 1.29
C VAL A 105 4.78 -5.72 2.20
N ARG A 106 3.95 -6.59 1.63
CA ARG A 106 3.11 -7.52 2.38
C ARG A 106 3.91 -8.60 3.08
N ASP A 107 4.88 -9.20 2.40
CA ASP A 107 5.75 -10.20 3.01
C ASP A 107 6.46 -9.61 4.24
N VAL A 108 7.01 -8.40 4.12
CA VAL A 108 7.63 -7.72 5.26
C VAL A 108 6.62 -7.39 6.36
N TYR A 109 5.40 -6.99 6.00
CA TYR A 109 4.36 -6.65 6.98
C TYR A 109 3.98 -7.87 7.82
N TYR A 110 3.64 -8.98 7.16
CA TYR A 110 3.08 -10.18 7.81
C TYR A 110 4.12 -11.09 8.46
N GLU A 111 5.42 -10.83 8.25
CA GLU A 111 6.50 -11.46 9.01
C GLU A 111 6.62 -10.91 10.45
N SER A 112 6.04 -9.74 10.73
CA SER A 112 6.06 -9.17 12.08
C SER A 112 5.02 -9.86 12.96
N ASP A 113 5.47 -10.47 14.06
CA ASP A 113 4.61 -11.09 15.10
C ASP A 113 3.57 -10.12 15.71
N ARG A 114 3.78 -8.81 15.54
CA ARG A 114 2.86 -7.77 16.01
C ARG A 114 1.64 -7.60 15.10
N THR A 115 1.71 -8.09 13.86
CA THR A 115 0.65 -7.93 12.87
C THR A 115 -0.32 -9.12 12.90
N PRO A 116 -1.59 -8.93 12.49
CA PRO A 116 -2.49 -10.05 12.27
C PRO A 116 -1.90 -11.02 11.24
N GLY A 117 -2.31 -12.30 11.28
CA GLY A 117 -1.87 -13.26 10.28
C GLY A 117 -2.23 -12.83 8.85
N ARG A 118 -1.40 -13.25 7.88
CA ARG A 118 -1.59 -12.98 6.44
C ARG A 118 -2.97 -13.47 5.99
N PRO A 119 -3.82 -12.60 5.40
CA PRO A 119 -5.10 -13.02 4.83
C PRO A 119 -4.90 -14.00 3.67
N ALA A 120 -5.71 -15.05 3.61
CA ALA A 120 -5.63 -16.06 2.54
C ALA A 120 -5.94 -15.51 1.14
N ILE A 121 -6.64 -14.37 1.06
CA ILE A 121 -6.92 -13.68 -0.20
C ILE A 121 -5.67 -13.02 -0.81
N PHE A 122 -4.58 -12.90 -0.05
CA PHE A 122 -3.34 -12.25 -0.51
C PHE A 122 -2.43 -13.16 -1.34
N ASP A 123 -2.83 -14.40 -1.54
CA ASP A 123 -2.10 -15.41 -2.31
C ASP A 123 -2.78 -15.72 -3.67
N ALA A 124 -3.78 -14.93 -4.06
CA ALA A 124 -4.50 -15.09 -5.32
C ALA A 124 -3.84 -14.27 -6.45
N ASP A 125 -3.72 -14.86 -7.64
CA ASP A 125 -3.05 -14.25 -8.82
C ASP A 125 -3.70 -12.94 -9.34
N ASP A 126 -4.94 -12.63 -8.93
CA ASP A 126 -5.74 -11.48 -9.41
C ASP A 126 -5.84 -10.31 -8.41
N GLU A 127 -4.93 -10.29 -7.43
CA GLU A 127 -5.03 -9.34 -6.34
C GLU A 127 -4.57 -7.94 -6.72
N LEU A 128 -5.39 -6.93 -6.41
CA LEU A 128 -5.17 -5.53 -6.75
C LEU A 128 -5.18 -4.66 -5.49
N PHE A 129 -4.47 -3.55 -5.53
CA PHE A 129 -4.52 -2.52 -4.49
C PHE A 129 -5.95 -2.00 -4.32
N GLY A 130 -6.37 -1.83 -3.05
CA GLY A 130 -7.71 -1.37 -2.70
C GLY A 130 -8.81 -2.45 -2.64
N LYS A 131 -8.59 -3.68 -3.15
CA LYS A 131 -9.59 -4.76 -3.04
C LYS A 131 -9.74 -5.36 -1.64
N ALA A 132 -8.69 -5.29 -0.80
CA ALA A 132 -8.69 -5.90 0.53
C ALA A 132 -9.64 -5.23 1.53
N THR A 133 -10.02 -3.98 1.28
CA THR A 133 -10.88 -3.18 2.17
C THR A 133 -12.35 -3.58 2.11
N ASP A 134 -12.84 -4.11 0.98
CA ASP A 134 -14.26 -4.43 0.81
C ASP A 134 -14.71 -5.66 1.63
N LEU A 135 -13.79 -6.55 1.99
CA LEU A 135 -14.13 -7.75 2.77
C LEU A 135 -14.25 -7.47 4.28
N ALA A 136 -13.69 -6.37 4.78
CA ALA A 136 -13.87 -5.95 6.17
C ALA A 136 -15.24 -5.28 6.40
N ASP A 137 -15.84 -4.70 5.36
CA ASP A 137 -17.18 -4.10 5.43
C ASP A 137 -18.31 -5.10 5.12
N ALA A 138 -17.99 -6.25 4.51
CA ALA A 138 -18.98 -7.28 4.19
C ALA A 138 -19.55 -8.00 5.44
N ASP A 139 -18.89 -7.95 6.60
CA ASP A 139 -19.32 -8.65 7.82
C ASP A 139 -20.26 -7.81 8.72
N THR A 140 -20.60 -6.58 8.32
CA THR A 140 -21.59 -5.75 9.05
C THR A 140 -22.94 -5.62 8.35
N ALA A 141 -23.09 -6.18 7.15
CA ALA A 141 -24.34 -6.13 6.39
C ALA A 141 -25.09 -7.48 6.41
N SER A 142 -25.42 -8.01 7.58
CA SER A 142 -26.40 -9.11 7.70
C SER A 142 -27.12 -9.14 9.05
N THR A 143 -28.06 -8.20 9.23
CA THR A 143 -29.34 -8.52 9.88
C THR A 143 -30.43 -7.62 9.32
N PRO A 144 -31.31 -8.11 8.42
CA PRO A 144 -32.56 -7.42 8.15
C PRO A 144 -33.49 -7.62 9.35
N PHE A 145 -33.86 -6.47 9.92
CA PHE A 145 -35.03 -6.19 10.75
C PHE A 145 -36.15 -7.24 10.63
N SER A 146 -36.34 -8.09 11.65
CA SER A 146 -37.53 -8.92 11.78
C SER A 146 -38.49 -8.21 12.74
N SER A 147 -39.27 -7.28 12.21
CA SER A 147 -40.41 -6.69 12.91
C SER A 147 -41.59 -7.67 12.86
N ALA A 148 -41.59 -8.66 13.76
CA ALA A 148 -42.80 -9.39 14.08
C ALA A 148 -43.52 -8.64 15.22
N SER A 149 -44.56 -7.90 14.87
CA SER A 149 -45.50 -7.37 15.85
C SER A 149 -46.93 -7.46 15.33
N ARG A 150 -47.72 -8.17 16.15
CA ARG A 150 -49.18 -8.12 16.35
C ARG A 150 -50.07 -9.08 15.54
N SER A 151 -50.45 -10.15 16.24
CA SER A 151 -51.81 -10.42 16.74
C SER A 151 -52.98 -9.68 16.08
N GLY A 152 -53.93 -10.46 15.56
CA GLY A 152 -55.29 -10.10 15.16
C GLY A 152 -56.01 -11.32 14.61
#